data_AF-A0A7S2QH38-F1
#
_entry.id   AF-A0A7S2QH38-F1
#
_cell.length_a   1.000
_cell.length_b   1.000
_cell.length_c   1.000
_cell.angle_alpha   90.00
_cell.angle_beta   90.00
_cell.angle_gamma   90.00
#
_symmetry.space_group_name_H-M   'P 1'
#
loop_
_entity.id
_entity.type
_entity.pdbx_description
1 polymer ?
#
loop_
_entity_poly.entity_id
_entity_poly.type
_entity_poly.pdbx_seq_one_letter_code
_entity_poly.pdbx_strand_id
1 'polypeptide(L)'
;MAVRRAVASILALGCGAAAREAAPDTELVVAHFKEDLSWAAMWNTSGVRLRVYTKGDVPASIAAERLPNVGRESHTYLSHIVNNYDSLAKWTVFTQGAAPTWG
;
A
#
# COMPACT_ATOMS: atom_id res chain seq x y z
N MET A 1 2.40 -40.02 -45.84
CA MET A 1 1.57 -39.28 -44.86
C MET A 1 2.55 -38.62 -43.87
N ALA A 2 3.26 -37.55 -44.24
CA ALA A 2 2.83 -36.13 -44.22
C ALA A 2 2.47 -35.71 -42.77
N VAL A 3 3.05 -34.73 -42.07
CA VAL A 3 3.80 -33.51 -42.44
C VAL A 3 4.64 -33.08 -41.22
N ARG A 4 5.90 -32.67 -41.42
CA ARG A 4 6.66 -31.88 -40.44
C ARG A 4 6.08 -30.47 -40.40
N ARG A 5 5.57 -30.00 -39.26
CA ARG A 5 5.21 -28.58 -39.10
C ARG A 5 6.45 -27.78 -38.71
N ALA A 6 6.66 -26.73 -39.48
CA ALA A 6 7.71 -25.75 -39.33
C ALA A 6 7.45 -24.79 -38.15
N VAL A 7 8.55 -24.40 -37.51
CA VAL A 7 8.97 -23.03 -37.13
C VAL A 7 7.90 -22.02 -36.71
N ALA A 8 8.09 -21.41 -35.54
CA ALA A 8 8.09 -19.96 -35.37
C ALA A 8 8.69 -19.58 -34.01
N SER A 9 9.95 -19.16 -34.01
CA SER A 9 10.45 -18.24 -32.99
C SER A 9 9.73 -16.91 -33.18
N ILE A 10 9.08 -16.41 -32.13
CA ILE A 10 8.65 -15.02 -32.07
C ILE A 10 9.31 -14.41 -30.83
N LEU A 11 10.42 -13.70 -31.06
CA LEU A 11 10.80 -12.60 -30.20
C LEU A 11 9.67 -11.57 -30.29
N ALA A 12 8.88 -11.45 -29.23
CA ALA A 12 8.10 -10.24 -29.01
C ALA A 12 8.93 -9.33 -28.08
N LEU A 13 9.70 -8.40 -28.69
CA LEU A 13 9.96 -7.12 -28.06
C LEU A 13 8.60 -6.42 -27.91
N GLY A 14 7.96 -6.64 -26.78
CA GLY A 14 6.81 -5.86 -26.35
C GLY A 14 7.30 -4.83 -25.34
N CYS A 15 7.41 -3.57 -25.77
CA CYS A 15 7.28 -2.44 -24.85
C CYS A 15 5.83 -2.41 -24.35
N GLY A 16 5.51 -3.35 -23.47
CA GLY A 16 4.32 -3.30 -22.66
C GLY A 16 4.77 -2.70 -21.35
N ALA A 17 4.44 -1.42 -21.11
CA ALA A 17 4.16 -1.03 -19.74
C ALA A 17 3.13 -2.05 -19.27
N ALA A 18 3.54 -3.01 -18.44
CA ALA A 18 2.63 -3.94 -17.81
C ALA A 18 1.51 -3.05 -17.26
N ALA A 19 0.28 -3.23 -17.75
CA ALA A 19 -0.84 -2.44 -17.30
C ALA A 19 -0.84 -2.58 -15.79
N ARG A 20 -0.43 -1.52 -15.09
CA ARG A 20 -0.41 -1.49 -13.64
C ARG A 20 -1.89 -1.66 -13.32
N GLU A 21 -2.26 -2.80 -12.74
CA GLU A 21 -3.57 -2.95 -12.12
C GLU A 21 -3.80 -1.64 -11.37
N ALA A 22 -4.85 -0.90 -11.75
CA ALA A 22 -4.94 0.51 -11.45
C ALA A 22 -4.91 0.66 -9.94
N ALA A 23 -3.73 0.97 -9.41
CA ALA A 23 -3.52 1.06 -7.99
C ALA A 23 -4.48 2.14 -7.51
N PRO A 24 -5.19 1.94 -6.39
CA PRO A 24 -6.19 2.89 -5.94
C PRO A 24 -5.58 4.28 -5.91
N ASP A 25 -6.35 5.25 -6.43
CA ASP A 25 -5.91 6.64 -6.58
C ASP A 25 -5.52 7.25 -5.22
N THR A 26 -6.07 6.71 -4.13
CA THR A 26 -5.82 7.18 -2.77
C THR A 26 -5.21 6.09 -1.90
N GLU A 27 -4.22 6.46 -1.10
CA GLU A 27 -3.69 5.65 -0.01
C GLU A 27 -3.87 6.35 1.33
N LEU A 28 -4.44 5.63 2.30
CA LEU A 28 -4.57 6.06 3.69
C LEU A 28 -3.45 5.43 4.51
N VAL A 29 -2.47 6.24 4.89
CA VAL A 29 -1.32 5.85 5.71
C VAL A 29 -1.60 6.16 7.17
N VAL A 30 -1.64 5.10 7.99
CA VAL A 30 -1.94 5.20 9.43
C VAL A 30 -0.70 4.89 10.25
N ALA A 31 -0.32 5.84 11.12
CA ALA A 31 0.70 5.62 12.13
C ALA A 31 0.06 5.08 13.42
N HIS A 32 0.26 3.80 13.68
CA HIS A 32 -0.35 3.06 14.79
C HIS A 32 0.65 2.72 15.90
N PHE A 33 0.19 2.79 17.15
CA PHE A 33 0.87 2.21 18.30
C PHE A 33 -0.06 1.30 19.12
N LYS A 34 -1.12 1.87 19.70
CA LYS A 34 -2.04 1.16 20.61
C LYS A 34 -3.52 1.51 20.39
N GLU A 35 -3.79 2.34 19.40
CA GLU A 35 -5.12 2.87 19.11
C GLU A 35 -6.01 1.80 18.46
N ASP A 36 -7.33 1.90 18.66
CA ASP A 36 -8.28 1.06 17.93
C ASP A 36 -8.34 1.49 16.45
N LEU A 37 -8.07 0.54 15.56
CA LEU A 37 -8.04 0.75 14.11
C LEU A 37 -9.32 0.31 13.40
N SER A 38 -10.36 -0.09 14.14
CA SER A 38 -11.63 -0.53 13.56
C SER A 38 -12.22 0.51 12.59
N TRP A 39 -12.05 1.80 12.89
CA TRP A 39 -12.49 2.89 12.02
C TRP A 39 -11.71 2.94 10.68
N ALA A 40 -10.41 2.68 10.72
CA ALA A 40 -9.53 2.76 9.55
C ALA A 40 -9.79 1.60 8.59
N ALA A 41 -10.10 0.42 9.13
CA ALA A 41 -10.45 -0.77 8.34
C ALA A 41 -11.65 -0.54 7.42
N MET A 42 -12.60 0.32 7.81
CA MET A 42 -13.77 0.66 6.98
C MET A 42 -13.40 1.39 5.68
N TRP A 43 -12.24 2.05 5.63
CA TRP A 43 -11.80 2.82 4.47
C TRP A 43 -11.05 2.00 3.43
N ASN A 44 -10.74 0.72 3.70
CA ASN A 44 -10.11 -0.15 2.73
C ASN A 44 -11.12 -0.58 1.66
N THR A 45 -11.24 0.21 0.60
CA THR A 45 -12.25 0.10 -0.46
C THR A 45 -11.56 0.05 -1.83
N SER A 46 -12.31 -0.16 -2.93
CA SER A 46 -11.71 -0.21 -4.28
C SER A 46 -10.97 1.07 -4.69
N GLY A 47 -11.34 2.23 -4.12
CA GLY A 47 -10.70 3.52 -4.41
C GLY A 47 -9.64 3.96 -3.39
N VAL A 48 -9.54 3.28 -2.25
CA VAL A 48 -8.67 3.66 -1.13
C VAL A 48 -7.95 2.44 -0.58
N ARG A 49 -6.62 2.43 -0.67
CA ARG A 49 -5.78 1.41 -0.03
C ARG A 49 -5.43 1.85 1.39
N LEU A 50 -5.69 1.00 2.37
CA LEU A 50 -5.21 1.19 3.74
C LEU A 50 -3.78 0.65 3.88
N ARG A 51 -2.86 1.50 4.38
CA ARG A 51 -1.47 1.13 4.74
C ARG A 51 -1.24 1.45 6.22
N VAL A 52 -1.18 0.43 7.06
CA VAL A 52 -0.91 0.61 8.49
C VAL A 52 0.57 0.36 8.76
N TYR A 53 1.22 1.31 9.42
CA TYR A 53 2.53 1.09 10.04
C TYR A 53 2.36 1.03 11.55
N THR A 54 2.89 -0.02 12.18
CA THR A 54 2.76 -0.22 13.62
C THR A 54 4.09 -0.19 14.36
N LYS A 55 4.11 0.51 15.50
CA LYS A 55 5.18 0.47 16.50
C LYS A 55 4.76 -0.29 17.77
N GLY A 56 3.53 -0.81 17.82
CA GLY A 56 2.98 -1.59 18.94
C GLY A 56 2.25 -2.84 18.43
N ASP A 57 1.48 -3.46 19.30
CA ASP A 57 0.83 -4.72 18.99
C ASP A 57 -0.45 -4.49 18.19
N VAL A 58 -0.64 -5.27 17.12
CA VAL A 58 -1.78 -5.16 16.21
C VAL A 58 -2.54 -6.48 16.20
N PRO A 59 -3.88 -6.47 16.24
CA PRO A 59 -4.67 -7.68 16.05
C PRO A 59 -4.32 -8.36 14.73
N ALA A 60 -4.24 -9.70 14.71
CA ALA A 60 -3.86 -10.46 13.51
C ALA A 60 -4.80 -10.24 12.30
N SER A 61 -6.00 -9.70 12.52
CA SER A 61 -6.95 -9.31 11.48
C SER A 61 -6.57 -8.07 10.68
N ILE A 62 -5.56 -7.30 11.12
CA ILE A 62 -5.14 -6.06 10.45
C ILE A 62 -3.74 -6.27 9.86
N ALA A 63 -3.65 -6.14 8.54
CA ALA A 63 -2.37 -6.11 7.86
C ALA A 63 -1.62 -4.82 8.22
N ALA A 64 -0.48 -4.95 8.91
CA ALA A 64 0.35 -3.83 9.33
C ALA A 64 1.84 -4.10 9.12
N GLU A 65 2.58 -3.08 8.71
CA GLU A 65 4.03 -3.10 8.57
C GLU A 65 4.69 -2.63 9.87
N ARG A 66 5.59 -3.44 10.43
CA ARG A 66 6.27 -3.12 11.69
C ARG A 66 7.38 -2.10 11.44
N LEU A 67 7.38 -1.01 12.22
CA LEU A 67 8.49 -0.06 12.30
C LEU A 67 9.17 -0.12 13.68
N PRO A 68 10.46 0.24 13.77
CA PRO A 68 11.11 0.48 15.05
C PRO A 68 10.36 1.58 15.83
N ASN A 69 10.24 1.41 17.14
CA ASN A 69 9.57 2.39 18.01
C ASN A 69 10.46 3.61 18.29
N VAL A 70 10.77 4.38 17.24
CA VAL A 70 11.58 5.60 17.27
C VAL A 70 10.79 6.77 16.67
N GLY A 71 10.79 7.92 17.34
CA GLY A 71 9.95 9.07 16.97
C GLY A 71 8.44 8.78 17.06
N ARG A 72 7.60 9.75 16.67
CA ARG A 72 6.14 9.61 16.67
C ARG A 72 5.60 9.31 15.27
N GLU A 73 4.44 9.87 14.91
CA GLU A 73 3.81 9.72 13.61
C GLU A 73 4.66 10.27 12.47
N SER A 74 5.41 11.36 12.67
CA SER A 74 6.23 11.97 11.63
C SER A 74 7.31 11.00 11.11
N HIS A 75 7.88 10.17 12.00
CA HIS A 75 8.83 9.13 11.59
C HIS A 75 8.17 8.10 10.67
N THR A 76 6.93 7.72 10.98
CA THR A 76 6.16 6.80 10.15
C THR A 76 5.88 7.42 8.77
N TYR A 77 5.43 8.67 8.73
CA TYR A 77 5.12 9.35 7.47
C TYR A 77 6.35 9.52 6.60
N LEU A 78 7.48 9.96 7.18
CA LEU A 78 8.73 10.10 6.45
C LEU A 78 9.25 8.75 5.94
N SER A 79 9.17 7.70 6.76
CA SER A 79 9.55 6.33 6.35
C SER A 79 8.74 5.87 5.13
N HIS A 80 7.42 6.11 5.14
CA HIS A 80 6.56 5.80 4.00
C HIS A 80 6.98 6.57 2.75
N ILE A 81 7.13 7.90 2.85
CA ILE A 81 7.48 8.76 1.71
C ILE A 81 8.82 8.33 1.10
N VAL A 82 9.86 8.16 1.92
CA VAL A 82 11.21 7.85 1.43
C VAL A 82 11.26 6.47 0.78
N ASN A 83 10.62 5.46 1.37
CA ASN A 83 10.67 4.09 0.86
C ASN A 83 9.74 3.85 -0.35
N ASN A 84 8.79 4.75 -0.60
CA ASN A 84 7.80 4.61 -1.68
C ASN A 84 7.81 5.82 -2.62
N TYR A 85 8.86 6.66 -2.62
CA TYR A 85 8.84 7.97 -3.29
C TYR A 85 8.44 7.88 -4.77
N ASP A 86 9.01 6.94 -5.51
CA ASP A 86 8.70 6.71 -6.93
C ASP A 86 7.38 5.94 -7.18
N SER A 87 6.71 5.52 -6.12
CA SER A 87 5.52 4.66 -6.16
C SER A 87 4.35 5.14 -5.30
N LEU A 88 4.42 6.38 -4.77
CA LEU A 88 3.35 7.02 -4.01
C LEU A 88 2.03 6.99 -4.80
N ALA A 89 0.92 6.84 -4.07
CA ALA A 89 -0.40 7.01 -4.65
C ALA A 89 -0.62 8.46 -5.11
N LYS A 90 -1.52 8.68 -6.07
CA LYS A 90 -1.88 10.01 -6.57
C LYS A 90 -2.29 10.94 -5.42
N TRP A 91 -3.02 10.39 -4.45
CA TRP A 91 -3.31 11.04 -3.18
C TRP A 91 -2.84 10.16 -2.04
N THR A 92 -2.04 10.72 -1.12
CA THR A 92 -1.62 10.02 0.09
C THR A 92 -2.08 10.82 1.30
N VAL A 93 -2.94 10.21 2.12
CA VAL A 93 -3.49 10.82 3.34
C VAL A 93 -2.75 10.24 4.54
N PHE A 94 -2.19 11.11 5.37
CA PHE A 94 -1.46 10.71 6.58
C PHE A 94 -2.29 11.02 7.82
N THR A 95 -2.41 10.05 8.72
CA THR A 95 -3.12 10.24 9.99
C THR A 95 -2.54 9.37 11.10
N GLN A 96 -2.82 9.76 12.35
CA GLN A 96 -2.53 8.94 13.52
C GLN A 96 -3.59 7.83 13.64
N GLY A 97 -3.29 6.79 14.42
CA GLY A 97 -4.19 5.65 14.61
C GLY A 97 -5.52 5.98 15.31
N ALA A 98 -5.58 7.10 16.04
CA ALA A 98 -6.80 7.50 16.75
C ALA A 98 -7.92 7.84 15.76
N ALA A 99 -9.14 7.41 16.08
CA ALA A 99 -10.31 7.75 15.29
C ALA A 99 -10.52 9.28 15.26
N PRO A 100 -10.94 9.84 14.12
CA PRO A 100 -11.30 11.24 14.04
C PRO A 100 -12.42 11.58 15.04
N THR A 101 -12.23 12.65 15.80
CA THR A 101 -13.25 13.19 16.73
C THR A 101 -13.61 14.61 16.32
N TRP A 102 -14.83 15.03 16.68
CA TRP A 102 -15.20 16.44 16.63
C TRP A 102 -14.49 17.17 17.77
N GLY A 103 -13.92 18.34 17.46
CA GLY A 103 -13.25 19.21 18.43
C GLY A 103 -14.20 20.10 19.20
#